data_AF-A0A944E2Q2-F1
#
_entry.id   AF-A0A944E2Q2-F1
#
_cell.length_a   1.000
_cell.length_b   1.000
_cell.length_c   1.000
_cell.angle_alpha   90.00
_cell.angle_beta   90.00
_cell.angle_gamma   90.00
#
_symmetry.space_group_name_H-M   'P 1'
#
loop_
_entity.id
_entity.type
_entity.pdbx_description
1 polymer ?
#
loop_
_entity_poly.entity_id
_entity_poly.type
_entity_poly.pdbx_seq_one_letter_code
_entity_poly.pdbx_strand_id
1 'polypeptide(L)'
;MLGIDRTKISNIESGVRVISPDRLRTLATNYACTDERYVGALVAVATERKRGWWEEFRGTLPAGLLDIAELEWHAKRVRTSQLAQYNAHLEWMEHAALSAGQSRDFIRTITSDL
;
A
#
# COMPACT_ATOMS: atom_id res chain seq x y z
N MET A 1 -15.15 -29.61 4.76
CA MET A 1 -14.80 -28.67 5.86
C MET A 1 -13.34 -28.28 5.67
N LEU A 2 -13.08 -27.11 5.09
CA LEU A 2 -11.74 -26.65 4.76
C LEU A 2 -10.98 -26.34 6.05
N GLY A 3 -10.08 -27.25 6.46
CA GLY A 3 -9.20 -27.14 7.63
C GLY A 3 -8.09 -26.10 7.45
N ILE A 4 -8.41 -24.94 6.90
CA ILE A 4 -7.52 -23.78 6.91
C ILE A 4 -8.06 -22.85 8.00
N ASP A 5 -7.39 -22.86 9.15
CA ASP A 5 -7.63 -21.91 10.25
C ASP A 5 -7.88 -20.51 9.71
N ARG A 6 -9.06 -19.96 9.99
CA ARG A 6 -9.43 -18.58 9.63
C ARG A 6 -8.40 -17.56 10.11
N THR A 7 -7.77 -17.84 11.25
CA THR A 7 -6.65 -17.05 11.80
C THR A 7 -5.41 -17.08 10.92
N LYS A 8 -5.13 -18.20 10.24
CA LYS A 8 -3.99 -18.32 9.32
C LYS A 8 -4.22 -17.53 8.04
N ILE A 9 -5.47 -17.48 7.55
CA ILE A 9 -5.86 -16.69 6.39
C ILE A 9 -5.75 -15.20 6.71
N SER A 10 -6.30 -14.77 7.85
CA SER A 10 -6.23 -13.37 8.28
C SER A 10 -4.78 -12.88 8.45
N ASN A 11 -3.89 -13.69 9.01
CA ASN A 11 -2.47 -13.32 9.12
C ASN A 11 -1.72 -13.25 7.78
N ILE A 12 -2.18 -13.98 6.76
CA ILE A 12 -1.65 -13.89 5.40
C ILE A 12 -2.17 -12.61 4.73
N GLU A 13 -3.47 -12.31 4.88
CA GLU A 13 -4.10 -11.09 4.35
C GLU A 13 -3.53 -9.81 4.95
N SER A 14 -3.13 -9.84 6.24
CA SER A 14 -2.50 -8.70 6.91
C SER A 14 -0.99 -8.57 6.66
N GLY A 15 -0.40 -9.39 5.76
CA GLY A 15 1.03 -9.37 5.47
C GLY A 15 1.94 -9.81 6.61
N VAL A 16 1.38 -10.26 7.75
CA VAL A 16 2.11 -10.72 8.94
C VAL A 16 2.84 -12.04 8.66
N ARG A 17 2.31 -12.85 7.74
CA ARG A 17 2.90 -14.15 7.39
C ARG A 17 3.07 -14.29 5.88
N VAL A 18 4.32 -14.44 5.45
CA VAL A 18 4.68 -14.73 4.06
C VAL A 18 4.06 -16.06 3.63
N ILE A 19 3.39 -16.06 2.49
CA ILE A 19 2.81 -17.25 1.86
C ILE A 19 3.79 -17.83 0.82
N SER A 20 3.98 -19.15 0.82
CA SER A 20 4.78 -19.78 -0.23
C SER A 20 4.01 -19.79 -1.57
N PRO A 21 4.73 -19.71 -2.72
CA PRO A 21 4.12 -19.81 -4.04
C PRO A 21 3.19 -21.00 -4.23
N ASP A 22 3.60 -22.19 -3.77
CA ASP A 22 2.80 -23.42 -3.88
C ASP A 22 1.50 -23.33 -3.08
N ARG A 23 1.56 -22.68 -1.91
CA ARG A 23 0.38 -22.51 -1.06
C ARG A 23 -0.58 -21.46 -1.62
N LEU A 24 -0.05 -20.41 -2.24
CA LEU A 24 -0.84 -19.41 -2.95
C LEU A 24 -1.56 -20.01 -4.16
N ARG A 25 -0.88 -20.82 -4.97
CA ARG A 25 -1.52 -21.55 -6.09
C ARG A 25 -2.61 -22.50 -5.60
N THR A 26 -2.35 -23.23 -4.52
CA THR A 26 -3.34 -24.10 -3.87
C THR A 26 -4.58 -23.31 -3.42
N LEU A 27 -4.41 -22.12 -2.85
CA LEU A 27 -5.53 -21.24 -2.49
C LEU A 27 -6.28 -20.77 -3.73
N ALA A 28 -5.59 -20.28 -4.76
CA ALA A 28 -6.23 -19.82 -6.00
C ALA A 28 -7.10 -20.91 -6.63
N THR A 29 -6.62 -22.16 -6.68
CA THR A 29 -7.41 -23.31 -7.13
C THR A 29 -8.64 -23.55 -6.25
N ASN A 30 -8.50 -23.49 -4.92
CA ASN A 30 -9.62 -23.67 -3.99
C ASN A 30 -10.69 -22.58 -4.10
N TYR A 31 -10.28 -21.34 -4.41
CA TYR A 31 -11.18 -20.21 -4.64
C TYR A 31 -11.71 -20.14 -6.08
N ALA A 32 -11.42 -21.16 -6.92
CA ALA A 32 -11.78 -21.18 -8.34
C ALA A 32 -11.28 -19.95 -9.13
N CYS A 33 -10.16 -19.36 -8.71
CA CYS A 33 -9.50 -18.30 -9.46
C CYS A 33 -8.71 -18.92 -10.61
N THR A 34 -9.23 -18.81 -11.84
CA THR A 34 -8.65 -19.43 -13.05
C THR A 34 -7.75 -18.48 -13.86
N ASP A 35 -7.59 -17.23 -13.42
CA ASP A 35 -6.72 -16.27 -14.12
C ASP A 35 -5.24 -16.54 -13.77
N GLU A 36 -4.57 -17.30 -14.63
CA GLU A 36 -3.16 -17.65 -14.47
C GLU A 36 -2.22 -16.43 -14.44
N ARG A 37 -2.59 -15.34 -15.12
CA ARG A 37 -1.78 -14.11 -15.12
C ARG A 37 -1.87 -13.41 -13.77
N TYR A 38 -3.07 -13.35 -13.21
CA TYR A 38 -3.31 -12.81 -11.88
C TYR A 38 -2.63 -13.64 -10.79
N VAL A 39 -2.79 -14.97 -10.83
CA VAL A 39 -2.12 -15.89 -9.89
C VAL A 39 -0.59 -15.80 -10.02
N GLY A 40 -0.07 -15.72 -11.25
CA GLY A 40 1.35 -15.53 -11.50
C GLY A 40 1.88 -14.20 -10.94
N ALA A 41 1.12 -13.12 -11.04
CA ALA A 41 1.48 -11.83 -10.47
C ALA A 41 1.50 -11.87 -8.93
N LEU A 42 0.50 -12.50 -8.30
CA LEU A 42 0.48 -12.69 -6.85
C LEU A 42 1.66 -13.53 -6.35
N VAL A 43 2.03 -14.59 -7.09
CA VAL A 43 3.22 -15.41 -6.78
C VAL A 43 4.49 -14.58 -6.86
N ALA A 44 4.62 -13.72 -7.88
CA ALA A 44 5.78 -12.85 -8.02
C ALA A 44 5.91 -11.90 -6.83
N VAL A 45 4.82 -11.24 -6.42
CA VAL A 45 4.77 -10.37 -5.23
C VAL A 45 5.14 -11.13 -3.96
N ALA A 46 4.58 -12.33 -3.75
CA ALA A 46 4.87 -13.16 -2.57
C ALA A 46 6.32 -13.69 -2.52
N THR A 47 7.00 -13.75 -3.67
CA THR A 47 8.40 -14.24 -3.77
C THR A 47 9.42 -13.10 -3.66
N GLU A 48 9.01 -11.87 -3.96
CA GLU A 48 9.89 -10.71 -3.94
C GLU A 48 10.27 -10.36 -2.50
N ARG A 49 11.53 -10.65 -2.15
CA ARG A 49 12.08 -10.47 -0.80
C ARG A 49 12.61 -9.07 -0.52
N LYS A 50 12.47 -8.14 -1.47
CA LYS A 50 13.01 -6.78 -1.31
C LYS A 50 12.04 -5.97 -0.46
N ARG A 51 12.51 -5.50 0.70
CA ARG A 51 11.83 -4.43 1.44
C ARG A 51 11.73 -3.21 0.53
N GLY A 52 10.50 -2.82 0.20
CA GLY A 52 10.26 -1.56 -0.50
C GLY A 52 10.65 -0.37 0.36
N TRP A 53 10.90 0.77 -0.28
CA TRP A 53 11.24 2.01 0.41
C TRP A 53 10.16 2.45 1.42
N TRP A 54 8.89 2.09 1.16
CA TRP A 54 7.75 2.42 2.03
C TRP A 54 7.85 1.76 3.42
N GLU A 55 8.60 0.66 3.57
CA GLU A 55 8.80 -0.01 4.84
C GLU A 55 9.54 0.86 5.87
N GLU A 56 10.27 1.87 5.43
CA GLU A 56 10.92 2.86 6.29
C GLU A 56 9.91 3.74 7.04
N PHE A 57 8.67 3.83 6.54
CA PHE A 57 7.59 4.64 7.11
C PHE A 57 6.60 3.82 7.94
N ARG A 58 6.85 2.51 8.14
CA ARG A 58 6.01 1.65 8.97
C ARG A 58 5.99 2.16 10.41
N GLY A 59 4.80 2.40 10.95
CA GLY A 59 4.59 2.97 12.30
C GLY A 59 4.47 4.49 12.32
N THR A 60 4.87 5.18 11.24
CA THR A 60 4.67 6.63 11.06
C THR A 60 3.47 6.91 10.15
N LEU A 61 3.33 6.13 9.07
CA LEU A 61 2.20 6.22 8.16
C LEU A 61 1.13 5.16 8.46
N PRO A 62 -0.17 5.48 8.23
CA PRO A 62 -1.24 4.50 8.23
C PRO A 62 -0.95 3.31 7.31
N ALA A 63 -1.25 2.10 7.77
CA ALA A 63 -1.00 0.86 7.04
C ALA A 63 -1.60 0.87 5.62
N GLY A 64 -2.82 1.39 5.46
CA GLY A 64 -3.46 1.47 4.15
C GLY A 64 -2.71 2.32 3.12
N LEU A 65 -1.96 3.35 3.54
CA LEU A 65 -1.13 4.13 2.62
C LEU A 65 0.12 3.37 2.19
N LEU A 66 0.69 2.55 3.08
CA LEU A 66 1.83 1.68 2.78
C LEU A 66 1.40 0.56 1.81
N ASP A 67 0.21 -0.02 2.03
CA ASP A 67 -0.36 -1.04 1.13
C ASP A 67 -0.60 -0.47 -0.28
N ILE A 68 -1.09 0.77 -0.39
CA ILE A 68 -1.27 1.45 -1.68
C ILE A 68 0.08 1.67 -2.37
N ALA A 69 1.09 2.16 -1.64
CA ALA A 69 2.42 2.40 -2.21
C ALA A 69 3.05 1.10 -2.74
N GLU A 70 2.89 -0.01 -2.03
CA GLU A 70 3.33 -1.34 -2.47
C GLU A 70 2.57 -1.80 -3.72
N LEU A 71 1.24 -1.67 -3.72
CA LEU A 71 0.40 -2.04 -4.86
C LEU A 71 0.77 -1.24 -6.12
N GLU A 72 1.04 0.05 -5.99
CA GLU A 72 1.46 0.91 -7.09
C GLU A 72 2.84 0.56 -7.61
N TRP A 73 3.79 0.24 -6.71
CA TRP A 73 5.12 -0.20 -7.10
C TRP A 73 5.10 -1.46 -7.98
N HIS A 74 4.25 -2.43 -7.64
CA HIS A 74 4.09 -3.65 -8.42
C HIS A 74 3.09 -3.52 -9.59
N ALA A 75 2.41 -2.38 -9.73
CA ALA A 75 1.42 -2.18 -10.78
C ALA A 75 2.09 -2.12 -12.16
N LYS A 76 1.73 -3.06 -13.03
CA LYS A 76 2.19 -3.06 -14.44
C LYS A 76 1.50 -2.00 -15.29
N ARG A 77 0.36 -1.50 -14.84
CA ARG A 77 -0.46 -0.50 -15.53
C ARG A 77 -1.18 0.36 -14.50
N VAL A 78 -1.11 1.67 -14.69
CA VAL A 78 -1.92 2.66 -13.97
C VAL A 78 -2.97 3.20 -14.94
N ARG A 79 -4.22 3.31 -14.51
CA ARG A 79 -5.24 3.97 -15.35
C ARG A 79 -5.04 5.47 -15.29
N THR A 80 -5.11 6.14 -16.43
CA THR A 80 -4.91 7.60 -16.56
C THR A 80 -5.79 8.42 -15.61
N SER A 81 -6.97 7.92 -15.24
CA SER A 81 -7.85 8.57 -14.26
C SER A 81 -7.28 8.61 -12.84
N GLN A 82 -6.49 7.62 -12.43
CA GLN A 82 -5.83 7.62 -11.11
C GLN A 82 -4.71 8.66 -11.07
N LEU A 83 -3.93 8.77 -12.16
CA LEU A 83 -2.90 9.79 -12.30
C LEU A 83 -3.49 11.21 -12.21
N ALA A 84 -4.64 11.44 -12.84
CA ALA A 84 -5.33 12.73 -12.78
C ALA A 84 -5.78 13.10 -11.35
N GLN A 85 -6.24 12.12 -10.57
CA GLN A 85 -6.62 12.35 -9.17
C GLN A 85 -5.40 12.70 -8.30
N TYR A 86 -4.28 11.98 -8.47
CA TYR A 86 -3.06 12.32 -7.74
C TYR A 86 -2.52 13.70 -8.10
N ASN A 87 -2.50 14.04 -9.38
CA ASN A 87 -2.07 15.37 -9.83
C ASN A 87 -2.96 16.47 -9.24
N ALA A 88 -4.28 16.29 -9.26
CA ALA A 88 -5.20 17.26 -8.65
C ALA A 88 -4.98 17.38 -7.13
N HIS A 89 -4.66 16.28 -6.45
CA HIS A 89 -4.37 16.32 -5.01
C HIS A 89 -3.05 17.02 -4.71
N LEU A 90 -2.00 16.74 -5.49
CA LEU A 90 -0.70 17.42 -5.35
C LEU A 90 -0.81 18.91 -5.65
N GLU A 91 -1.54 19.28 -6.69
CA GLU A 91 -1.82 20.67 -7.05
C GLU A 91 -2.62 21.37 -5.94
N TRP A 92 -3.61 20.70 -5.36
CA TRP A 92 -4.33 21.21 -4.19
C TRP A 92 -3.41 21.40 -2.98
N MET A 93 -2.56 20.42 -2.67
CA MET A 93 -1.60 20.51 -1.56
C MET A 93 -0.61 21.66 -1.78
N GLU A 94 -0.13 21.85 -3.00
CA GLU A 94 0.76 22.95 -3.35
C GLU A 94 0.08 24.32 -3.17
N HIS A 95 -1.17 24.46 -3.62
CA HIS A 95 -1.94 25.70 -3.45
C HIS A 95 -2.36 25.95 -1.98
N ALA A 96 -2.65 24.89 -1.23
CA ALA A 96 -3.11 24.98 0.16
C ALA A 96 -1.95 25.10 1.16
N ALA A 97 -0.75 24.65 0.80
CA ALA A 97 0.42 24.75 1.65
C ALA A 97 0.82 26.22 1.84
N LEU A 98 1.05 26.61 3.09
CA LEU A 98 1.61 27.92 3.40
C LEU A 98 3.02 28.03 2.81
N SER A 99 3.37 29.21 2.29
CA SER A 99 4.76 29.49 1.96
C SER A 99 5.63 29.35 3.21
N ALA A 100 6.92 29.05 3.03
CA ALA A 100 7.84 28.85 4.16
C ALA A 100 7.85 30.05 5.14
N GLY A 101 7.69 31.28 4.65
CA GLY A 101 7.54 32.47 5.49
C GLY A 101 6.25 32.47 6.30
N GLN A 102 5.12 32.24 5.65
CA GLN A 102 3.80 32.20 6.30
C GLN A 102 3.67 31.04 7.30
N SER A 103 4.25 29.89 6.99
CA SER A 103 4.30 28.75 7.91
C SER A 103 5.10 29.08 9.17
N ARG A 104 6.24 29.76 9.00
CA ARG A 104 7.11 30.17 10.10
C ARG A 104 6.46 31.22 11.00
N ASP A 105 5.74 32.16 10.41
CA ASP A 105 4.98 33.17 11.14
C ASP A 105 3.79 32.54 11.89
N PHE A 106 3.08 31.60 11.26
CA PHE A 106 1.98 30.85 11.90
C PHE A 106 2.45 30.06 13.14
N ILE A 107 3.58 29.34 13.04
CA ILE A 107 4.17 28.61 14.18
C ILE A 107 4.57 29.57 15.30
N ARG A 108 5.13 30.74 14.95
CA ARG A 108 5.50 31.77 15.94
C ARG A 108 4.28 32.32 16.66
N THR A 109 3.19 32.59 15.95
CA THR A 109 1.92 33.05 16.54
C THR A 109 1.34 32.03 17.52
N ILE A 110 1.31 30.75 17.16
CA ILE A 110 0.85 29.69 18.08
C ILE A 110 1.73 29.60 19.33
N THR A 111 3.05 29.78 19.18
CA THR A 111 4.00 29.71 20.30
C THR A 111 3.90 30.93 21.23
N SER A 112 3.49 32.09 20.71
CA SER A 112 3.32 33.31 21.51
C SER A 112 1.96 33.42 22.21
N ASP A 113 0.96 32.66 21.77
CA ASP A 113 -0.39 32.62 22.34
C ASP A 113 -0.56 31.52 23.41
N LEU A 114 0.53 30.80 23.74
CA LEU A 114 0.63 29.72 24.74
C LEU A 114 1.44 30.18 25.95
#